data_AF-A0AAV9CVQ3-F1
#
_entry.id   AF-A0AAV9CVQ3-F1
#
_cell.length_a   1.000
_cell.length_b   1.000
_cell.length_c   1.000
_cell.angle_alpha   90.00
_cell.angle_beta   90.00
_cell.angle_gamma   90.00
#
_symmetry.space_group_name_H-M   'P 1'
#
loop_
_entity.id
_entity.type
_entity.pdbx_description
1 polymer ?
#
loop_
_entity_poly.entity_id
_entity_poly.type
_entity_poly.pdbx_seq_one_letter_code
_entity_poly.pdbx_strand_id
1 'polypeptide(L)' 'MRFLATETFSFETSSGRKVKFPKKLFGCGHENDVTFDGRGAGLVGLGNGPLSLVSQLGC' A
#
# COMPACT_ATOMS: atom_id res chain seq x y z
N MET A 1 3.86 -10.46 -9.80
CA MET A 1 4.39 -10.08 -8.47
C MET A 1 5.40 -11.12 -8.01
N ARG A 2 6.70 -10.93 -8.28
CA ARG A 2 7.75 -11.89 -7.88
C ARG A 2 8.58 -11.41 -6.68
N PHE A 3 8.42 -10.15 -6.28
CA PHE A 3 9.12 -9.56 -5.14
C PHE A 3 8.08 -8.96 -4.19
N LEU A 4 8.18 -9.36 -2.93
CA LEU A 4 7.39 -8.83 -1.83
C LEU A 4 8.34 -8.15 -0.86
N ALA A 5 7.91 -7.02 -0.33
CA ALA A 5 8.61 -6.30 0.71
C ALA A 5 7.63 -5.94 1.83
N THR A 6 8.20 -5.52 2.95
CA THR A 6 7.46 -5.15 4.13
C THR A 6 7.85 -3.73 4.52
N GLU A 7 6.86 -2.88 4.80
CA GLU A 7 7.07 -1.47 5.13
C GLU A 7 6.13 -1.01 6.25
N THR A 8 6.39 0.17 6.80
CA THR A 8 5.49 0.90 7.70
C THR A 8 4.68 1.93 6.94
N PHE A 9 3.37 1.69 6.81
CA PHE A 9 2.47 2.69 6.25
C PHE A 9 1.98 3.66 7.32
N SER A 10 1.93 4.95 6.99
CA SER A 10 1.44 5.98 7.89
C SER A 10 0.23 6.67 7.29
N PHE A 11 -0.85 6.78 8.05
CA PHE A 11 -2.08 7.45 7.64
C PHE A 11 -2.47 8.50 8.66
N GLU A 12 -3.18 9.52 8.20
CA GLU A 12 -3.87 10.45 9.09
C GLU A 12 -5.28 9.93 9.36
N THR A 13 -5.67 9.93 10.63
CA THR A 13 -7.05 9.59 11.05
C THR A 13 -7.98 10.78 10.83
N SER A 14 -9.29 10.53 10.84
CA SER A 14 -10.30 11.60 10.81
C SER A 14 -10.17 12.64 11.95
N SER A 15 -9.47 12.27 13.03
CA SER A 15 -9.16 13.18 14.15
C SER A 15 -7.86 13.98 13.97
N GLY A 16 -7.20 13.90 12.81
CA GLY A 16 -5.92 14.57 12.52
C GLY A 16 -4.69 13.89 13.15
N ARG A 17 -4.87 12.75 13.84
CA ARG A 17 -3.75 12.00 14.42
C ARG A 17 -3.10 11.10 13.38
N LYS A 18 -1.76 11.08 13.33
CA LYS A 18 -1.01 10.14 12.50
C LYS A 18 -0.92 8.77 13.17
N VAL A 19 -1.28 7.72 12.45
CA VAL A 19 -1.16 6.32 12.87
C VAL A 19 -0.19 5.59 11.97
N LYS A 20 0.57 4.65 12.56
CA LYS A 20 1.55 3.83 11.84
C LYS A 20 1.12 2.39 11.86
N PHE A 21 1.23 1.75 10.71
CA PHE A 21 0.95 0.36 10.48
C PHE A 21 2.25 -0.31 10.07
N PRO A 22 3.05 -0.80 11.03
CA PRO A 22 4.28 -1.48 10.72
C PRO A 22 3.98 -2.85 10.11
N LYS A 23 4.98 -3.37 9.41
CA LYS A 23 4.98 -4.73 8.87
C LYS A 23 3.86 -5.02 7.86
N LYS A 24 3.52 -4.05 7.00
CA LYS A 24 2.55 -4.25 5.92
C LYS A 24 3.23 -4.77 4.68
N LEU A 25 2.66 -5.83 4.11
CA LEU A 25 3.22 -6.53 2.97
C LEU A 25 2.73 -5.86 1.68
N PHE A 26 3.65 -5.61 0.75
CA PHE A 26 3.31 -5.05 -0.55
C PHE A 26 4.19 -5.62 -1.64
N GLY A 27 3.76 -5.43 -2.89
CA GLY A 27 4.51 -5.85 -4.07
C GLY A 27 5.51 -4.81 -4.53
N CYS A 28 6.72 -5.24 -4.89
CA CYS A 28 7.70 -4.40 -5.56
C CYS A 28 7.60 -4.60 -7.08
N GLY A 29 7.39 -3.50 -7.81
CA GLY A 29 7.57 -3.43 -9.26
C GLY A 29 8.91 -2.81 -9.59
N HIS A 30 9.62 -3.34 -10.60
CA HIS A 30 10.90 -2.80 -11.06
C HIS A 30 10.73 -2.05 -12.39
N GLU A 31 10.08 -2.72 -13.34
CA GLU A 31 9.65 -2.18 -14.62
C GLU A 31 8.14 -2.32 -14.67
N ASN A 32 7.44 -1.20 -14.74
CA ASN A 32 5.99 -1.18 -14.79
C ASN A 32 5.57 -0.32 -15.98
N ASP A 33 4.84 -0.90 -16.93
CA ASP A 33 4.14 -0.15 -17.98
C ASP A 33 2.88 0.48 -17.39
N VAL A 34 3.07 1.58 -16.66
CA VAL A 34 1.96 2.35 -16.08
C VAL A 34 2.09 3.80 -16.51
N THR A 35 1.02 4.32 -17.07
CA THR A 35 0.91 5.73 -17.40
C THR A 35 0.47 6.48 -16.13
N PHE A 36 1.42 6.83 -15.28
CA PHE A 36 1.17 7.76 -14.18
C PHE A 36 1.24 9.19 -14.72
N ASP A 37 0.25 10.01 -14.38
CA ASP A 37 0.16 11.43 -14.76
C ASP A 37 1.01 12.36 -13.86
N GLY A 38 1.96 11.81 -13.09
CA GLY A 38 2.75 12.59 -12.14
C GLY A 38 3.51 11.73 -11.11
N ARG A 39 3.73 12.31 -9.90
CA ARG A 39 4.58 11.83 -8.79
C ARG A 39 4.12 10.50 -8.12
N GLY A 40 3.36 9.67 -8.81
CA GLY A 40 2.94 8.36 -8.31
C GLY A 40 4.08 7.35 -8.43
N ALA A 41 4.37 6.64 -7.33
CA ALA A 41 5.39 5.58 -7.30
C ALA A 41 4.82 4.16 -7.49
N GLY A 42 3.49 4.01 -7.58
CA GLY A 42 2.84 2.71 -7.65
C GLY A 42 1.32 2.76 -7.48
N LEU A 43 0.72 1.60 -7.21
CA LEU A 43 -0.74 1.42 -7.06
C LEU A 43 -1.10 0.89 -5.67
N VAL A 44 -2.30 1.22 -5.21
CA VAL A 44 -2.86 0.73 -3.95
C VAL A 44 -4.04 -0.20 -4.24
N GLY A 45 -3.95 -1.45 -3.79
CA GLY A 45 -5.02 -2.44 -3.97
C GLY A 45 -6.09 -2.35 -2.87
N LEU A 46 -7.34 -2.09 -3.27
CA LEU A 46 -8.51 -1.98 -2.37
C LEU A 46 -9.53 -3.12 -2.54
N GLY A 47 -9.18 -4.18 -3.28
CA GLY A 47 -10.06 -5.34 -3.47
C GLY A 47 -10.20 -6.20 -2.20
N ASN A 48 -10.98 -7.28 -2.27
CA ASN A 48 -11.27 -8.15 -1.12
C ASN A 48 -10.28 -9.33 -0.94
N GLY A 49 -9.04 -9.17 -1.41
CA GLY A 49 -8.01 -10.21 -1.31
C GLY A 49 -7.22 -10.13 0.01
N PRO A 50 -6.62 -11.22 0.48
CA PRO A 50 -5.91 -11.26 1.77
C PRO A 50 -4.71 -10.31 1.86
N LEU A 51 -4.15 -9.90 0.71
CA LEU A 51 -3.04 -8.94 0.62
C LEU A 51 -3.50 -7.53 0.26
N SER A 52 -4.80 -7.26 0.15
CA SER A 52 -5.30 -5.91 -0.06
C SER A 52 -4.94 -5.01 1.11
N LEU A 53 -4.83 -3.69 0.87
CA LEU A 53 -4.59 -2.75 1.95
C LEU A 53 -5.71 -2.80 3.00
N VAL A 54 -6.97 -2.94 2.53
CA VAL A 54 -8.17 -3.01 3.38
C VAL A 54 -8.09 -4.18 4.35
N SER A 55 -7.87 -5.41 3.85
CA SER A 55 -7.76 -6.60 4.69
C SER A 55 -6.55 -6.55 5.63
N GLN A 56 -5.42 -6.00 5.17
CA GLN A 56 -4.24 -5.85 6.03
C GLN A 56 -4.42 -4.81 7.14
N LEU A 57 -5.30 -3.80 6.96
CA LEU A 57 -5.65 -2.83 8.00
C LEU A 57 -6.73 -3.35 8.98
N GLY A 58 -7.36 -4.48 8.67
CA GLY A 58 -8.38 -5.13 9.50
C GLY A 58 -9.80 -4.64 9.23
N CYS A 59 -10.06 -4.18 8.01
CA CYS A 59 -11.40 -3.83 7.53
C CYS A 59 -12.07 -5.01 6.81
#